data_AF-A0A9W9DDB3-F1
#
_entry.id   AF-A0A9W9DDB3-F1
#
_cell.length_a   1.000
_cell.length_b   1.000
_cell.length_c   1.000
_cell.angle_alpha   90.00
_cell.angle_beta   90.00
_cell.angle_gamma   90.00
#
_symmetry.space_group_name_H-M   'P 1'
#
loop_
_entity.id
_entity.type
_entity.pdbx_description
1 polymer ?
#
loop_
_entity_poly.entity_id
_entity_poly.type
_entity_poly.pdbx_seq_one_letter_code
_entity_poly.pdbx_strand_id
1 'polypeptide(L)'
;MLLPLSLLLSQQILIEVTALPLYQQAMVPTYAYSSIDFYSPLLGGGSMLDDAGDGFGEPLNVIISGLSSPEVLTEDGIINFAKAIGFSEECLGIHLGAPQSANLGDGNGWVNQTIELRQDYGNSEIGTCLETLIGGNHFRVFVQNGADALSGALFLAVSQEEDLEEGHTIIPDGYNIGRDKLASLAVGTTHFDGLTYSTTARNITGLLAAGSVGVNHGIGTDGITTLLTVTIVDDCS
;
A
#
# COMPACT_ATOMS: atom_id res chain seq x y z
N MET A 1 -59.05 -0.01 79.30
CA MET A 1 -57.63 -0.40 79.52
C MET A 1 -57.48 -1.86 79.14
N LEU A 2 -56.99 -2.12 77.93
CA LEU A 2 -56.55 -3.42 77.43
C LEU A 2 -55.54 -3.13 76.29
N LEU A 3 -54.46 -3.90 76.27
CA LEU A 3 -53.16 -3.70 75.62
C LEU A 3 -53.20 -3.49 74.08
N PRO A 4 -52.18 -2.83 73.48
CA PRO A 4 -51.95 -2.90 72.04
C PRO A 4 -51.17 -4.16 71.66
N LEU A 5 -51.54 -4.72 70.51
CA LEU A 5 -50.92 -5.86 69.84
C LEU A 5 -49.66 -5.38 69.10
N SER A 6 -48.51 -5.97 69.42
CA SER A 6 -47.21 -5.67 68.80
C SER A 6 -47.15 -6.18 67.36
N LEU A 7 -46.96 -5.27 66.40
CA LEU A 7 -46.67 -5.59 65.00
C LEU A 7 -45.14 -5.58 64.81
N LEU A 8 -44.53 -6.75 64.64
CA LEU A 8 -43.12 -6.90 64.27
C LEU A 8 -42.99 -6.75 62.74
N LEU A 9 -42.45 -5.63 62.26
CA LEU A 9 -42.00 -5.49 60.88
C LEU A 9 -40.57 -6.05 60.77
N SER A 10 -40.45 -7.18 60.09
CA SER A 10 -39.17 -7.73 59.60
C SER A 10 -38.69 -6.88 58.41
N GLN A 11 -37.61 -6.12 58.57
CA GLN A 11 -36.91 -5.49 57.45
C GLN A 11 -36.04 -6.54 56.76
N GLN A 12 -36.41 -6.96 55.56
CA GLN A 12 -35.52 -7.67 54.65
C GLN A 12 -34.76 -6.64 53.82
N ILE A 13 -33.45 -6.55 54.07
CA ILE A 13 -32.52 -5.76 53.26
C ILE A 13 -32.23 -6.56 51.99
N LEU A 14 -32.75 -6.10 50.86
CA LEU A 14 -32.31 -6.54 49.54
C LEU A 14 -30.99 -5.82 49.22
N ILE A 15 -29.87 -6.56 49.25
CA ILE A 15 -28.60 -6.08 48.70
C ILE A 15 -28.65 -6.36 47.20
N GLU A 16 -28.90 -5.34 46.41
CA GLU A 16 -28.66 -5.41 44.96
C GLU A 16 -27.15 -5.40 44.72
N VAL A 17 -26.60 -6.56 44.35
CA VAL A 17 -25.23 -6.67 43.83
C VAL A 17 -25.26 -6.18 42.39
N THR A 18 -24.87 -4.92 42.18
CA THR A 18 -24.66 -4.40 40.83
C THR A 18 -23.42 -5.07 40.25
N ALA A 19 -23.62 -5.96 39.28
CA ALA A 19 -22.54 -6.54 38.50
C ALA A 19 -21.86 -5.41 37.71
N LEU A 20 -20.60 -5.10 38.05
CA LEU A 20 -19.77 -4.21 37.24
C LEU A 20 -19.48 -4.91 35.91
N PRO A 21 -19.67 -4.24 34.76
CA PRO A 21 -19.34 -4.85 33.48
C PRO A 21 -17.83 -5.05 33.41
N LEU A 22 -17.41 -6.29 33.16
CA LEU A 22 -16.06 -6.59 32.70
C LEU A 22 -15.90 -5.87 31.35
N TYR A 23 -15.22 -4.72 31.37
CA TYR A 23 -14.70 -4.11 30.16
C TYR A 23 -13.65 -5.07 29.60
N GLN A 24 -14.06 -5.86 28.61
CA GLN A 24 -13.13 -6.53 27.72
C GLN A 24 -12.36 -5.41 27.02
N GLN A 25 -11.15 -5.09 27.49
CA GLN A 25 -10.23 -4.29 26.71
C GLN A 25 -10.01 -5.07 25.41
N ALA A 26 -10.56 -4.56 24.31
CA ALA A 26 -10.18 -5.03 22.99
C ALA A 26 -8.67 -4.86 22.91
N MET A 27 -7.95 -5.96 22.73
CA MET A 27 -6.53 -5.91 22.45
C MET A 27 -6.44 -5.16 21.12
N VAL A 28 -5.99 -3.90 21.16
CA VAL A 28 -5.61 -3.17 19.96
C VAL A 28 -4.59 -4.08 19.28
N PRO A 29 -4.80 -4.51 18.02
CA PRO A 29 -3.81 -5.31 17.35
C PRO A 29 -2.53 -4.47 17.37
N THR A 30 -1.54 -4.90 18.15
CA THR A 30 -0.18 -4.44 17.98
C THR A 30 0.16 -4.84 16.56
N TYR A 31 0.19 -3.87 15.64
CA TYR A 31 0.74 -4.06 14.30
C TYR A 31 2.09 -4.72 14.51
N ALA A 32 2.17 -6.02 14.23
CA ALA A 32 3.41 -6.75 14.39
C ALA A 32 4.35 -6.14 13.36
N TYR A 33 5.39 -5.45 13.83
CA TYR A 33 6.47 -5.01 12.96
C TYR A 33 6.94 -6.21 12.13
N SER A 34 7.01 -6.04 10.81
CA SER A 34 7.61 -7.07 9.98
C SER A 34 9.07 -7.25 10.39
N SER A 35 9.57 -8.47 10.23
CA SER A 35 10.98 -8.79 10.50
C SER A 35 11.77 -9.03 9.21
N ILE A 36 11.15 -8.80 8.05
CA ILE A 36 11.74 -9.05 6.73
C ILE A 36 11.34 -7.97 5.72
N ASP A 37 12.18 -7.71 4.72
CA ASP A 37 11.88 -6.76 3.65
C ASP A 37 10.70 -7.23 2.80
N PHE A 38 10.77 -8.46 2.28
CA PHE A 38 9.74 -9.12 1.49
C PHE A 38 10.16 -10.58 1.30
N TYR A 39 9.23 -11.45 0.90
CA TYR A 39 9.53 -12.77 0.36
C TYR A 39 9.47 -12.73 -1.17
N SER A 40 10.40 -13.38 -1.85
CA SER A 40 10.36 -13.41 -3.32
C SER A 40 9.12 -14.18 -3.82
N PRO A 41 8.26 -13.57 -4.66
CA PRO A 41 7.10 -14.24 -5.22
C PRO A 41 7.41 -15.56 -5.94
N LEU A 42 8.60 -15.64 -6.56
CA LEU A 42 9.07 -16.80 -7.30
C LEU A 42 9.17 -18.07 -6.45
N LEU A 43 9.35 -17.94 -5.14
CA LEU A 43 9.47 -19.09 -4.22
C LEU A 43 8.13 -19.72 -3.89
N GLY A 44 7.04 -18.96 -4.00
CA GLY A 44 5.67 -19.42 -3.70
C GLY A 44 4.79 -19.60 -4.93
N GLY A 45 5.39 -19.65 -6.13
CA GLY A 45 4.64 -19.81 -7.39
C GLY A 45 3.96 -18.54 -7.89
N GLY A 46 4.34 -17.38 -7.36
CA GLY A 46 3.99 -16.06 -7.88
C GLY A 46 4.99 -15.55 -8.91
N SER A 47 4.83 -14.28 -9.31
CA SER A 47 5.66 -13.61 -10.31
C SER A 47 6.00 -12.17 -9.92
N MET A 48 7.01 -11.61 -10.59
CA MET A 48 7.33 -10.17 -10.56
C MET A 48 6.64 -9.39 -11.69
N LEU A 49 5.59 -9.98 -12.23
CA LEU A 49 4.68 -9.43 -13.22
C LEU A 49 3.27 -9.59 -12.66
N ASP A 50 2.45 -8.56 -12.77
CA ASP A 50 1.00 -8.70 -12.59
C ASP A 50 0.35 -9.26 -13.88
N ASP A 51 -0.98 -9.25 -13.93
CA ASP A 51 -1.78 -9.61 -15.10
C ASP A 51 -2.50 -8.36 -15.61
N ALA A 52 -2.04 -7.87 -16.77
CA ALA A 52 -2.61 -6.72 -17.47
C ALA A 52 -3.87 -7.08 -18.29
N GLY A 53 -4.29 -8.36 -18.27
CA GLY A 53 -5.52 -8.85 -18.90
C GLY A 53 -5.39 -9.25 -20.38
N ASP A 54 -4.19 -9.15 -20.96
CA ASP A 54 -3.89 -9.47 -22.36
C ASP A 54 -2.89 -10.64 -22.52
N GLY A 55 -2.55 -11.30 -21.41
CA GLY A 55 -1.57 -12.38 -21.36
C GLY A 55 -0.14 -11.91 -21.08
N PHE A 56 0.06 -10.61 -20.88
CA PHE A 56 1.30 -10.00 -20.40
C PHE A 56 1.06 -9.30 -19.06
N GLY A 57 2.14 -8.83 -18.44
CA GLY A 57 2.10 -8.17 -17.14
C GLY A 57 2.96 -6.93 -17.07
N GLU A 58 2.59 -6.02 -16.19
CA GLU A 58 3.40 -4.90 -15.76
C GLU A 58 4.43 -5.37 -14.72
N PRO A 59 5.68 -4.88 -14.79
CA PRO A 59 6.70 -5.23 -13.82
C PRO A 59 6.40 -4.69 -12.43
N LEU A 60 6.40 -5.57 -11.42
CA LEU A 60 6.44 -5.20 -10.01
C LEU A 60 7.85 -4.69 -9.63
N ASN A 61 8.21 -3.53 -10.18
CA ASN A 61 9.58 -3.00 -10.25
C ASN A 61 9.96 -2.08 -9.07
N VAL A 62 9.03 -1.79 -8.15
CA VAL A 62 9.34 -1.19 -6.86
C VAL A 62 8.72 -2.02 -5.74
N ILE A 63 9.43 -2.15 -4.61
CA ILE A 63 8.91 -2.78 -3.39
C ILE A 63 9.06 -1.79 -2.24
N ILE A 64 8.01 -1.54 -1.47
CA ILE A 64 8.12 -0.92 -0.15
C ILE A 64 8.29 -2.06 0.86
N SER A 65 9.46 -2.06 1.48
CA SER A 65 9.90 -3.05 2.45
C SER A 65 8.90 -3.17 3.59
N GLY A 66 8.62 -4.40 4.02
CA GLY A 66 7.89 -4.70 5.25
C GLY A 66 8.57 -4.13 6.52
N LEU A 67 9.86 -3.80 6.45
CA LEU A 67 10.59 -3.11 7.53
C LEU A 67 10.31 -1.60 7.59
N SER A 68 9.49 -1.07 6.68
CA SER A 68 9.00 0.32 6.75
C SER A 68 8.12 0.51 7.99
N SER A 69 7.87 1.77 8.37
CA SER A 69 6.92 2.08 9.44
C SER A 69 5.57 1.39 9.16
N PRO A 70 4.98 0.65 10.13
CA PRO A 70 3.76 -0.12 9.89
C PRO A 70 2.60 0.72 9.36
N GLU A 71 2.55 2.00 9.74
CA GLU A 71 1.56 2.97 9.27
C GLU A 71 1.63 3.16 7.75
N VAL A 72 2.84 3.16 7.15
CA VAL A 72 3.06 3.28 5.69
C VAL A 72 2.53 2.06 4.94
N LEU A 73 2.50 0.89 5.57
CA LEU A 73 2.10 -0.39 4.95
C LEU A 73 0.58 -0.59 4.93
N THR A 74 -0.18 0.43 5.32
CA THR A 74 -1.64 0.46 5.20
C THR A 74 -2.05 1.19 3.93
N GLU A 75 -3.29 0.99 3.45
CA GLU A 75 -3.82 1.71 2.29
C GLU A 75 -3.77 3.24 2.48
N ASP A 76 -4.28 3.74 3.62
CA ASP A 76 -4.21 5.16 3.96
C ASP A 76 -2.76 5.67 4.05
N GLY A 77 -1.86 4.85 4.59
CA GLY A 77 -0.44 5.19 4.73
C GLY A 77 0.29 5.30 3.41
N ILE A 78 0.08 4.35 2.48
CA ILE A 78 0.69 4.41 1.16
C ILE A 78 0.14 5.59 0.36
N ILE A 79 -1.16 5.91 0.49
CA ILE A 79 -1.76 7.11 -0.12
C ILE A 79 -1.12 8.38 0.44
N ASN A 80 -0.92 8.48 1.76
CA ASN A 80 -0.30 9.65 2.38
C ASN A 80 1.17 9.81 1.96
N PHE A 81 1.95 8.71 1.98
CA PHE A 81 3.32 8.71 1.49
C PHE A 81 3.40 9.09 0.01
N ALA A 82 2.51 8.57 -0.83
CA ALA A 82 2.41 8.92 -2.24
C ALA A 82 2.21 10.44 -2.45
N LYS A 83 1.35 11.07 -1.64
CA LYS A 83 1.16 12.53 -1.63
C LYS A 83 2.43 13.28 -1.24
N ALA A 84 3.25 12.74 -0.34
CA ALA A 84 4.56 13.31 0.00
C ALA A 84 5.58 13.26 -1.15
N ILE A 85 5.40 12.37 -2.13
CA ILE A 85 6.30 12.18 -3.27
C ILE A 85 5.69 12.65 -4.60
N GLY A 86 4.59 13.39 -4.58
CA GLY A 86 3.97 14.02 -5.76
C GLY A 86 3.03 13.12 -6.56
N PHE A 87 2.34 12.20 -5.87
CA PHE A 87 1.31 11.33 -6.42
C PHE A 87 0.02 11.46 -5.63
N SER A 88 -1.12 11.18 -6.25
CA SER A 88 -2.41 11.17 -5.56
C SER A 88 -3.37 10.17 -6.21
N GLU A 89 -4.48 9.94 -5.54
CA GLU A 89 -5.61 9.16 -6.04
C GLU A 89 -6.15 9.74 -7.35
N GLU A 90 -6.72 8.88 -8.19
CA GLU A 90 -7.23 9.25 -9.51
C GLU A 90 -8.27 10.38 -9.46
N CYS A 91 -8.26 11.21 -10.49
CA CYS A 91 -9.18 12.32 -10.62
C CYS A 91 -10.64 11.86 -10.69
N LEU A 92 -11.46 12.28 -9.72
CA LEU A 92 -12.93 12.13 -9.71
C LEU A 92 -13.43 10.69 -9.95
N GLY A 93 -12.62 9.67 -9.65
CA GLY A 93 -12.95 8.27 -9.85
C GLY A 93 -13.03 7.85 -11.33
N ILE A 94 -12.43 8.62 -12.25
CA ILE A 94 -12.28 8.22 -13.64
C ILE A 94 -11.10 7.25 -13.72
N HIS A 95 -11.42 5.97 -13.59
CA HIS A 95 -10.46 4.88 -13.76
C HIS A 95 -10.33 4.56 -15.26
N LEU A 96 -9.18 4.88 -15.85
CA LEU A 96 -8.84 4.49 -17.22
C LEU A 96 -8.00 3.22 -17.17
N GLY A 97 -8.67 2.08 -17.33
CA GLY A 97 -8.03 0.77 -17.28
C GLY A 97 -8.97 -0.28 -16.68
N ALA A 98 -8.66 -1.55 -16.90
CA ALA A 98 -9.27 -2.62 -16.11
C ALA A 98 -8.40 -2.84 -14.87
N PRO A 99 -8.99 -3.16 -13.70
CA PRO A 99 -8.22 -3.57 -12.53
C PRO A 99 -7.30 -4.74 -12.88
N GLN A 100 -6.02 -4.61 -12.51
CA GLN A 100 -5.02 -5.65 -12.70
C GLN A 100 -4.91 -6.50 -11.43
N SER A 101 -4.37 -7.71 -11.57
CA SER A 101 -4.20 -8.65 -10.46
C SER A 101 -2.78 -9.20 -10.41
N ALA A 102 -2.26 -9.48 -9.21
CA ALA A 102 -0.93 -10.07 -9.03
C ALA A 102 -1.00 -11.30 -8.13
N ASN A 103 -0.13 -12.27 -8.39
CA ASN A 103 0.15 -13.36 -7.48
C ASN A 103 1.55 -13.18 -6.87
N LEU A 104 1.59 -12.81 -5.59
CA LEU A 104 2.83 -12.52 -4.87
C LEU A 104 3.47 -13.76 -4.21
N GLY A 105 2.98 -14.96 -4.53
CA GLY A 105 3.53 -16.21 -4.00
C GLY A 105 3.36 -16.34 -2.49
N ASP A 106 2.36 -15.70 -1.91
CA ASP A 106 2.10 -15.63 -0.47
C ASP A 106 0.97 -16.53 0.01
N GLY A 107 0.40 -17.33 -0.90
CA GLY A 107 -0.71 -18.25 -0.63
C GLY A 107 -2.09 -17.67 -0.94
N ASN A 108 -2.20 -16.39 -1.32
CA ASN A 108 -3.48 -15.79 -1.72
C ASN A 108 -3.85 -16.07 -3.19
N GLY A 109 -2.89 -16.49 -4.01
CA GLY A 109 -3.09 -16.61 -5.46
C GLY A 109 -3.15 -15.23 -6.12
N TRP A 110 -3.93 -15.11 -7.20
CA TRP A 110 -4.12 -13.84 -7.91
C TRP A 110 -5.10 -12.94 -7.16
N VAL A 111 -4.63 -11.78 -6.73
CA VAL A 111 -5.43 -10.78 -6.01
C VAL A 111 -5.40 -9.46 -6.78
N ASN A 112 -6.55 -8.80 -6.87
CA ASN A 112 -6.65 -7.49 -7.51
C ASN A 112 -5.78 -6.44 -6.78
N GLN A 113 -5.34 -5.44 -7.52
CA GLN A 113 -4.70 -4.26 -6.96
C GLN A 113 -5.52 -3.65 -5.81
N THR A 114 -4.83 -3.12 -4.81
CA THR A 114 -5.44 -2.34 -3.72
C THR A 114 -5.85 -0.97 -4.22
N ILE A 115 -4.95 -0.27 -4.91
CA ILE A 115 -5.16 1.08 -5.42
C ILE A 115 -4.24 1.37 -6.60
N GLU A 116 -4.62 2.35 -7.41
CA GLU A 116 -3.78 2.99 -8.44
C GLU A 116 -3.59 4.47 -8.09
N LEU A 117 -2.34 4.93 -8.16
CA LEU A 117 -1.92 6.28 -7.80
C LEU A 117 -1.18 6.91 -8.97
N ARG A 118 -1.53 8.15 -9.30
CA ARG A 118 -1.08 8.88 -10.49
C ARG A 118 -0.32 10.13 -10.08
N GLN A 119 0.63 10.57 -10.90
CA GLN A 119 1.41 11.77 -10.61
C GLN A 119 0.48 13.00 -10.52
N ASP A 120 0.65 13.80 -9.47
CA ASP A 120 -0.29 14.89 -9.16
C ASP A 120 0.19 16.27 -9.58
N TYR A 121 1.40 16.40 -10.12
CA TYR A 121 1.98 17.68 -10.58
C TYR A 121 1.93 18.82 -9.53
N GLY A 122 1.93 18.48 -8.24
CA GLY A 122 1.82 19.46 -7.14
C GLY A 122 0.40 19.96 -6.88
N ASN A 123 -0.61 19.31 -7.43
CA ASN A 123 -2.01 19.56 -7.15
C ASN A 123 -2.83 18.25 -7.23
N SER A 124 -3.18 17.69 -6.08
CA SER A 124 -3.93 16.43 -5.97
C SER A 124 -5.30 16.41 -6.64
N GLU A 125 -5.91 17.57 -6.91
CA GLU A 125 -7.26 17.69 -7.47
C GLU A 125 -7.27 18.05 -8.95
N ILE A 126 -6.30 18.84 -9.42
CA ILE A 126 -6.19 19.28 -10.83
C ILE A 126 -5.12 18.46 -11.57
N GLY A 127 -4.01 18.15 -10.92
CA GLY A 127 -2.87 17.53 -11.57
C GLY A 127 -3.04 16.05 -11.86
N THR A 128 -3.80 15.30 -11.06
CA THR A 128 -4.20 13.93 -11.44
C THR A 128 -5.17 13.93 -12.63
N CYS A 129 -6.00 14.98 -12.79
CA CYS A 129 -6.82 15.17 -13.99
C CYS A 129 -5.99 15.63 -15.21
N LEU A 130 -4.89 16.35 -14.99
CA LEU A 130 -3.96 16.76 -16.03
C LEU A 130 -3.05 15.61 -16.47
N GLU A 131 -2.73 14.66 -15.59
CA GLU A 131 -2.01 13.45 -15.96
C GLU A 131 -2.78 12.65 -17.02
N THR A 132 -4.10 12.53 -16.86
CA THR A 132 -4.97 11.98 -17.89
C THR A 132 -4.85 12.70 -19.24
N LEU A 133 -4.38 13.96 -19.28
CA LEU A 133 -4.25 14.77 -20.49
C LEU A 133 -2.79 14.89 -21.01
N ILE A 134 -1.78 14.74 -20.15
CA ILE A 134 -0.35 15.05 -20.42
C ILE A 134 0.55 13.81 -20.26
N GLY A 135 0.01 12.69 -19.79
CA GLY A 135 0.79 11.52 -19.41
C GLY A 135 1.47 11.74 -18.06
N GLY A 136 2.07 10.72 -17.48
CA GLY A 136 2.62 10.81 -16.13
C GLY A 136 3.12 9.49 -15.58
N ASN A 137 3.78 9.58 -14.43
CA ASN A 137 4.18 8.39 -13.70
C ASN A 137 2.97 7.91 -12.88
N HIS A 138 2.64 6.63 -12.94
CA HIS A 138 1.62 6.05 -12.08
C HIS A 138 2.12 4.73 -11.50
N PHE A 139 1.43 4.25 -10.48
CA PHE A 139 1.68 2.92 -9.96
C PHE A 139 0.46 2.25 -9.34
N ARG A 140 0.42 0.93 -9.45
CA ARG A 140 -0.54 0.04 -8.77
C ARG A 140 0.08 -0.56 -7.52
N VAL A 141 -0.71 -0.79 -6.49
CA VAL A 141 -0.25 -1.37 -5.21
C VAL A 141 -0.81 -2.78 -5.02
N PHE A 142 0.06 -3.72 -4.66
CA PHE A 142 -0.30 -5.08 -4.24
C PHE A 142 0.36 -5.39 -2.88
N VAL A 143 -0.37 -6.05 -1.97
CA VAL A 143 0.12 -6.29 -0.59
C VAL A 143 0.49 -7.76 -0.42
N GLN A 144 1.71 -8.02 0.08
CA GLN A 144 2.14 -9.37 0.44
C GLN A 144 1.68 -9.74 1.86
N ASN A 145 0.44 -10.22 1.97
CA ASN A 145 -0.23 -10.48 3.25
C ASN A 145 -0.80 -11.91 3.39
N GLY A 146 -0.48 -12.81 2.47
CA GLY A 146 -0.88 -14.21 2.56
C GLY A 146 -0.12 -14.98 3.65
N ALA A 147 -0.74 -16.05 4.15
CA ALA A 147 -0.24 -16.80 5.31
C ALA A 147 1.10 -17.51 5.06
N ASP A 148 1.45 -17.79 3.80
CA ASP A 148 2.69 -18.50 3.46
C ASP A 148 3.91 -17.56 3.39
N ALA A 149 3.67 -16.25 3.24
CA ALA A 149 4.72 -15.25 3.09
C ALA A 149 4.33 -13.87 3.66
N LEU A 150 3.82 -13.84 4.88
CA LEU A 150 3.30 -12.62 5.53
C LEU A 150 4.42 -11.63 5.90
N SER A 151 4.84 -10.80 4.94
CA SER A 151 5.81 -9.72 5.17
C SER A 151 5.17 -8.34 5.37
N GLY A 152 3.95 -8.14 4.85
CA GLY A 152 3.31 -6.82 4.79
C GLY A 152 3.91 -5.87 3.76
N ALA A 153 4.91 -6.31 2.98
CA ALA A 153 5.53 -5.49 1.95
C ALA A 153 4.53 -5.10 0.85
N LEU A 154 4.73 -3.93 0.27
CA LEU A 154 3.93 -3.45 -0.86
C LEU A 154 4.73 -3.63 -2.15
N PHE A 155 4.18 -4.36 -3.11
CA PHE A 155 4.73 -4.51 -4.45
C PHE A 155 4.04 -3.52 -5.38
N LEU A 156 4.82 -2.72 -6.09
CA LEU A 156 4.33 -1.66 -6.94
C LEU A 156 4.62 -1.97 -8.41
N ALA A 157 3.59 -1.95 -9.25
CA ALA A 157 3.75 -1.87 -10.70
C ALA A 157 3.88 -0.41 -11.08
N VAL A 158 5.10 0.07 -11.36
CA VAL A 158 5.37 1.50 -11.64
C VAL A 158 5.69 1.69 -13.11
N SER A 159 5.03 2.67 -13.74
CA SER A 159 5.27 2.97 -15.14
C SER A 159 5.03 4.44 -15.47
N GLN A 160 5.69 4.92 -16.53
CA GLN A 160 5.48 6.24 -17.11
C GLN A 160 4.65 6.10 -18.39
N GLU A 161 3.47 6.71 -18.41
CA GLU A 161 2.55 6.78 -19.56
C GLU A 161 2.87 7.97 -20.48
N GLU A 162 2.54 7.80 -21.77
CA GLU A 162 2.34 8.85 -22.78
C GLU A 162 1.06 9.65 -22.50
N ASP A 163 0.88 10.76 -23.20
CA ASP A 163 -0.28 11.62 -23.02
C ASP A 163 -1.56 11.10 -23.70
N LEU A 164 -2.68 11.80 -23.48
CA LEU A 164 -3.99 11.40 -24.01
C LEU A 164 -4.01 11.42 -25.55
N GLU A 165 -3.21 12.28 -26.19
CA GLU A 165 -3.17 12.39 -27.66
C GLU A 165 -2.53 11.14 -28.29
N GLU A 166 -1.72 10.41 -27.51
CA GLU A 166 -1.02 9.19 -27.89
C GLU A 166 -1.72 7.90 -27.41
N GLY A 167 -2.77 8.03 -26.56
CA GLY A 167 -3.68 6.94 -26.23
C GLY A 167 -3.30 6.11 -25.00
N HIS A 168 -2.60 6.72 -24.03
CA HIS A 168 -2.17 6.07 -22.78
C HIS A 168 -1.28 4.83 -22.98
N THR A 169 -0.42 4.84 -24.00
CA THR A 169 0.63 3.83 -24.13
C THR A 169 1.78 4.12 -23.17
N ILE A 170 2.43 3.09 -22.64
CA ILE A 170 3.67 3.27 -21.87
C ILE A 170 4.76 3.80 -22.81
N ILE A 171 5.46 4.87 -22.41
CA ILE A 171 6.55 5.43 -23.23
C ILE A 171 7.64 4.37 -23.47
N PRO A 172 8.46 4.48 -24.52
CA PRO A 172 9.67 3.69 -24.64
C PRO A 172 10.50 3.77 -23.35
N ASP A 173 10.90 2.61 -22.81
CA ASP A 173 11.61 2.48 -21.52
C ASP A 173 10.80 2.93 -20.28
N GLY A 174 9.48 3.09 -20.41
CA GLY A 174 8.60 3.68 -19.41
C GLY A 174 8.55 2.95 -18.07
N TYR A 175 8.80 1.64 -18.04
CA TYR A 175 8.92 0.89 -16.79
C TYR A 175 10.19 1.26 -16.01
N ASN A 176 11.33 1.41 -16.69
CA ASN A 176 12.58 1.77 -16.03
C ASN A 176 12.55 3.26 -15.64
N ILE A 177 12.07 4.13 -16.54
CA ILE A 177 11.91 5.56 -16.28
C ILE A 177 10.95 5.80 -15.11
N GLY A 178 9.80 5.13 -15.09
CA GLY A 178 8.80 5.26 -14.03
C GLY A 178 9.34 4.86 -12.66
N ARG A 179 9.98 3.68 -12.58
CA ARG A 179 10.67 3.19 -11.38
C ARG A 179 11.71 4.19 -10.86
N ASP A 180 12.60 4.64 -11.74
CA ASP A 180 13.73 5.50 -11.36
C ASP A 180 13.24 6.88 -10.92
N LYS A 181 12.22 7.43 -11.59
CA LYS A 181 11.59 8.70 -11.22
C LYS A 181 10.90 8.61 -9.86
N LEU A 182 10.10 7.57 -9.61
CA LEU A 182 9.46 7.35 -8.30
C LEU A 182 10.52 7.23 -7.20
N ALA A 183 11.54 6.40 -7.41
CA ALA A 183 12.62 6.24 -6.44
C ALA A 183 13.36 7.57 -6.16
N SER A 184 13.60 8.38 -7.19
CA SER A 184 14.26 9.68 -7.04
C SER A 184 13.44 10.70 -6.25
N LEU A 185 12.11 10.65 -6.37
CA LEU A 185 11.18 11.51 -5.61
C LEU A 185 11.04 11.04 -4.16
N ALA A 186 11.18 9.74 -3.93
CA ALA A 186 10.99 9.13 -2.62
C ALA A 186 12.22 9.24 -1.70
N VAL A 187 13.43 9.05 -2.23
CA VAL A 187 14.67 8.96 -1.44
C VAL A 187 15.00 10.28 -0.75
N GLY A 188 15.38 10.19 0.54
CA GLY A 188 15.72 11.34 1.36
C GLY A 188 14.60 11.66 2.34
N THR A 189 14.30 12.95 2.51
CA THR A 189 13.25 13.41 3.43
C THR A 189 12.11 14.04 2.65
N THR A 190 10.90 13.55 2.87
CA THR A 190 9.66 14.13 2.32
C THR A 190 8.68 14.42 3.44
N HIS A 191 7.69 15.27 3.18
CA HIS A 191 6.73 15.70 4.20
C HIS A 191 5.35 15.88 3.59
N PHE A 192 4.33 15.37 4.26
CA PHE A 192 2.95 15.60 3.90
C PHE A 192 2.04 15.43 5.13
N ASP A 193 1.03 16.29 5.24
CA ASP A 193 -0.01 16.22 6.29
C ASP A 193 0.53 16.04 7.72
N GLY A 194 1.62 16.74 8.05
CA GLY A 194 2.23 16.69 9.38
C GLY A 194 3.09 15.45 9.66
N LEU A 195 3.29 14.57 8.68
CA LEU A 195 4.21 13.44 8.76
C LEU A 195 5.48 13.73 7.96
N THR A 196 6.63 13.44 8.57
CA THR A 196 7.92 13.49 7.91
C THR A 196 8.39 12.06 7.64
N TYR A 197 8.73 11.76 6.39
CA TYR A 197 9.22 10.46 5.95
C TYR A 197 10.72 10.54 5.69
N SER A 198 11.46 9.52 6.11
CA SER A 198 12.84 9.26 5.71
C SER A 198 12.90 7.96 4.91
N THR A 199 13.33 8.04 3.66
CA THR A 199 13.36 6.90 2.76
C THR A 199 14.77 6.59 2.30
N THR A 200 15.12 5.30 2.34
CA THR A 200 16.33 4.77 1.69
C THR A 200 15.94 3.84 0.55
N ALA A 201 16.81 3.69 -0.44
CA ALA A 201 16.60 2.81 -1.58
C ALA A 201 17.79 1.87 -1.80
N ARG A 202 17.50 0.64 -2.24
CA ARG A 202 18.49 -0.30 -2.76
C ARG A 202 17.95 -1.02 -4.01
N ASN A 203 18.80 -1.15 -5.01
CA ASN A 203 18.46 -1.91 -6.22
C ASN A 203 18.68 -3.41 -6.00
N ILE A 204 17.76 -4.21 -6.51
CA ILE A 204 17.77 -5.68 -6.46
C ILE A 204 17.69 -6.18 -7.89
N THR A 205 18.57 -7.12 -8.24
CA THR A 205 18.55 -7.81 -9.53
C THR A 205 18.17 -9.28 -9.35
N GLY A 206 17.66 -9.90 -10.41
CA GLY A 206 17.37 -11.34 -10.42
C GLY A 206 15.99 -11.74 -9.90
N LEU A 207 15.14 -10.75 -9.57
CA LEU A 207 13.72 -10.96 -9.31
C LEU A 207 12.93 -11.04 -10.62
N LEU A 208 13.28 -10.19 -11.59
CA LEU A 208 12.81 -10.25 -12.98
C LEU A 208 14.04 -10.28 -13.89
N ALA A 209 14.01 -11.11 -14.93
CA ALA A 209 15.07 -11.13 -15.92
C ALA A 209 14.99 -9.86 -16.80
N ALA A 210 16.14 -9.27 -17.11
CA ALA A 210 16.19 -8.17 -18.07
C ALA A 210 15.67 -8.60 -19.45
N GLY A 211 15.08 -7.66 -20.18
CA GLY A 211 14.37 -7.89 -21.44
C GLY A 211 12.86 -7.73 -21.31
N SER A 212 12.12 -8.20 -22.32
CA SER A 212 10.68 -7.97 -22.46
C SER A 212 9.84 -9.25 -22.42
N VAL A 213 10.42 -10.37 -21.97
CA VAL A 213 9.68 -11.65 -21.91
C VAL A 213 8.57 -11.55 -20.87
N GLY A 214 7.32 -11.64 -21.33
CA GLY A 214 6.12 -11.53 -20.49
C GLY A 214 5.76 -10.09 -20.09
N VAL A 215 6.60 -9.10 -20.43
CA VAL A 215 6.36 -7.70 -20.11
C VAL A 215 5.36 -7.10 -21.10
N ASN A 216 4.36 -6.40 -20.57
CA ASN A 216 3.33 -5.75 -21.35
C ASN A 216 3.92 -4.73 -22.36
N HIS A 217 3.24 -4.54 -23.48
CA HIS A 217 3.67 -3.74 -24.64
C HIS A 217 5.02 -4.15 -25.27
N GLY A 218 5.63 -5.26 -24.84
CA GLY A 218 6.95 -5.70 -25.32
C GLY A 218 8.10 -4.78 -24.92
N ILE A 219 7.90 -3.93 -23.91
CA ILE A 219 8.91 -2.98 -23.41
C ILE A 219 9.94 -3.74 -22.57
N GLY A 220 11.22 -3.56 -22.88
CA GLY A 220 12.29 -4.21 -22.12
C GLY A 220 12.52 -3.56 -20.77
N THR A 221 12.69 -4.37 -19.72
CA THR A 221 13.19 -3.92 -18.42
C THR A 221 14.70 -4.18 -18.32
N ASP A 222 15.40 -3.45 -17.45
CA ASP A 222 16.80 -3.71 -17.12
C ASP A 222 16.97 -4.83 -16.05
N GLY A 223 15.86 -5.43 -15.59
CA GLY A 223 15.85 -6.47 -14.55
C GLY A 223 16.10 -5.96 -13.13
N ILE A 224 16.04 -4.64 -12.90
CA ILE A 224 16.17 -4.01 -11.58
C ILE A 224 14.80 -3.79 -10.96
N THR A 225 14.68 -4.23 -9.71
CA THR A 225 13.60 -3.84 -8.78
C THR A 225 14.19 -2.93 -7.70
N THR A 226 13.59 -1.76 -7.46
CA THR A 226 14.03 -0.86 -6.39
C THR A 226 13.28 -1.18 -5.10
N LEU A 227 14.00 -1.52 -4.03
CA LEU A 227 13.42 -1.64 -2.69
C LEU A 227 13.56 -0.32 -1.94
N LEU A 228 12.44 0.21 -1.47
CA LEU A 228 12.35 1.36 -0.59
C LEU A 228 12.11 0.91 0.86
N THR A 229 12.81 1.51 1.81
CA THR A 229 12.47 1.41 3.24
C THR A 229 12.08 2.81 3.71
N VAL A 230 10.81 2.96 4.08
CA VAL A 230 10.19 4.25 4.43
C VAL A 230 9.95 4.31 5.94
N THR A 231 10.55 5.27 6.61
CA THR A 231 10.39 5.46 8.06
C THR A 231 9.71 6.79 8.33
N ILE A 232 8.61 6.78 9.07
CA ILE A 232 8.04 7.99 9.67
C ILE A 232 8.98 8.42 10.79
N VAL A 233 9.48 9.64 10.72
CA VAL A 233 10.37 10.22 11.72
C VAL A 233 9.66 11.35 12.44
N ASP A 234 9.79 11.40 13.76
CA ASP A 234 9.33 12.55 14.53
C ASP A 234 10.21 13.76 14.18
N ASP A 235 9.59 14.91 13.93
CA ASP A 235 10.31 16.17 13.81
C ASP A 235 11.03 16.42 15.15
N CYS A 236 12.34 16.20 15.18
CA CYS A 236 13.17 16.64 16.28
C CYS A 236 13.19 18.18 16.27
N SER A 237 12.27 18.79 17.03
CA SER A 237 12.24 20.21 17.36
C SER A 237 13.54 20.70 17.97
#